data_AF-A0A6L9KC66-F1
#
_entry.id   AF-A0A6L9KC66-F1
#
_cell.length_a   1.000
_cell.length_b   1.000
_cell.length_c   1.000
_cell.angle_alpha   90.00
_cell.angle_beta   90.00
_cell.angle_gamma   90.00
#
_symmetry.space_group_name_H-M   'P 1'
#
loop_
_entity.id
_entity.type
_entity.pdbx_description
1 polymer ?
#
loop_
_entity_poly.entity_id
_entity_poly.type
_entity_poly.pdbx_seq_one_letter_code
_entity_poly.pdbx_strand_id
1 'polypeptide(L)'
;MENIEQYKGVNSIDFNRHFQTNEDCYQYLSGIKWSSENPYRCKKCDNVKYGKGKKPYSRRCTKCNYDESPTAGTMFDKLKFPLLIAFHICFKISTKKKGMSSLELSEEFGLRQKTVWKFKWKIQQAMTSSRKSQLVGKIQVDEFLIGEYEEGKVGRSSGSKKKLVIVALEILEEKGGVGRAYAQVIERASSKEFRPFFETYISKDAQIITDVWKGYLPLKKLYQNLEQIPSDKGKGMPQLHIHIMNIQGWLRGIHHHC
;
A
#
# COMPACT_ATOMS: atom_id res chain seq x y z
N MET A 1 -4.44 21.18 -10.00
CA MET A 1 -5.13 20.23 -9.10
C MET A 1 -4.87 18.84 -9.63
N GLU A 2 -3.94 18.10 -9.04
CA GLU A 2 -3.76 16.69 -9.39
C GLU A 2 -5.08 15.96 -9.14
N ASN A 3 -5.55 15.24 -10.16
CA ASN A 3 -6.72 14.39 -10.05
C ASN A 3 -6.45 13.36 -8.95
N ILE A 4 -7.01 13.58 -7.75
CA ILE A 4 -7.07 12.55 -6.72
C ILE A 4 -8.04 11.51 -7.26
N GLU A 5 -7.52 10.57 -8.07
CA GLU A 5 -8.29 9.49 -8.65
C GLU A 5 -8.94 8.72 -7.51
N GLN A 6 -10.26 8.85 -7.41
CA GLN A 6 -11.05 8.01 -6.55
C GLN A 6 -10.98 6.59 -7.13
N TYR A 7 -10.23 5.71 -6.48
CA TYR A 7 -10.19 4.31 -6.87
C TYR A 7 -11.60 3.72 -6.78
N LYS A 8 -12.24 3.49 -7.94
CA LYS A 8 -13.47 2.72 -8.03
C LYS A 8 -13.10 1.25 -7.86
N GLY A 9 -13.23 0.75 -6.63
CA GLY A 9 -12.92 -0.64 -6.33
C GLY A 9 -13.72 -1.61 -7.19
N VAL A 10 -13.09 -2.73 -7.53
CA VAL A 10 -13.76 -3.85 -8.21
C VAL A 10 -14.27 -4.80 -7.13
N ASN A 11 -15.55 -5.18 -7.19
CA ASN A 11 -16.08 -6.20 -6.28
C ASN A 11 -15.63 -7.60 -6.71
N SER A 12 -15.74 -8.57 -5.81
CA SER A 12 -15.26 -9.95 -6.07
C SER A 12 -15.95 -10.63 -7.27
N ILE A 13 -17.21 -10.31 -7.53
CA ILE A 13 -17.97 -10.93 -8.62
C ILE A 13 -17.43 -10.43 -9.96
N ASP A 14 -17.25 -9.12 -10.11
CA ASP A 14 -16.75 -8.53 -11.35
C ASP A 14 -15.28 -8.89 -11.59
N PHE A 15 -14.47 -9.01 -10.53
CA PHE A 15 -13.11 -9.51 -10.63
C PHE A 15 -13.07 -10.93 -11.21
N ASN A 16 -13.90 -11.84 -10.68
CA ASN A 16 -13.97 -13.22 -11.13
C ASN A 16 -14.52 -13.35 -12.55
N ARG A 17 -15.45 -12.47 -12.96
CA ARG A 17 -15.95 -12.44 -14.35
C ARG A 17 -14.87 -12.01 -15.33
N HIS A 18 -14.00 -11.08 -14.93
CA HIS A 18 -12.95 -10.54 -15.78
C HIS A 18 -11.74 -11.48 -15.90
N PHE A 19 -11.43 -12.24 -14.84
CA PHE A 19 -10.32 -13.19 -14.82
C PHE A 19 -10.82 -14.60 -14.53
N GLN A 20 -11.01 -15.37 -15.60
CA GLN A 20 -11.49 -16.77 -15.52
C GLN A 20 -10.37 -17.76 -15.86
N THR A 21 -9.35 -17.33 -16.60
CA THR A 21 -8.27 -18.17 -17.12
C THR A 21 -6.91 -17.50 -16.95
N ASN A 22 -5.82 -18.27 -17.15
CA ASN A 22 -4.47 -17.68 -17.16
C ASN A 22 -4.29 -16.72 -18.35
N GLU A 23 -4.95 -17.01 -19.46
CA GLU A 23 -4.94 -16.25 -20.70
C GLU A 23 -5.49 -14.85 -20.48
N ASP A 24 -6.58 -14.70 -19.71
CA ASP A 24 -7.14 -13.39 -19.33
C ASP A 24 -6.09 -12.55 -18.57
N CYS A 25 -5.39 -13.18 -17.62
CA CYS A 25 -4.34 -12.52 -16.86
C CYS A 25 -3.14 -12.13 -17.76
N TYR A 26 -2.74 -12.99 -18.70
CA TYR A 26 -1.68 -12.68 -19.67
C TYR A 26 -2.08 -11.52 -20.59
N GLN A 27 -3.32 -11.49 -21.06
CA GLN A 27 -3.85 -10.41 -21.89
C GLN A 27 -3.80 -9.08 -21.15
N TYR A 28 -4.31 -9.05 -19.92
CA TYR A 28 -4.29 -7.87 -19.05
C TYR A 28 -2.87 -7.34 -18.83
N LEU A 29 -1.93 -8.23 -18.45
CA LEU A 29 -0.53 -7.83 -18.25
C LEU A 29 0.13 -7.35 -19.55
N SER A 30 -0.20 -7.95 -20.69
CA SER A 30 0.33 -7.54 -22.00
C SER A 30 -0.13 -6.13 -22.37
N GLY A 31 -1.41 -5.82 -22.12
CA GLY A 31 -1.99 -4.50 -22.37
C GLY A 31 -1.34 -3.39 -21.54
N ILE A 32 -1.00 -3.67 -20.28
CA ILE A 32 -0.30 -2.70 -19.42
C ILE A 32 1.17 -2.59 -19.81
N LYS A 33 1.86 -3.72 -19.95
CA LYS A 33 3.31 -3.77 -20.16
C LYS A 33 3.72 -3.10 -21.48
N TRP A 34 2.90 -3.28 -22.50
CA TRP A 34 3.13 -2.76 -23.84
C TRP A 34 1.94 -1.94 -24.33
N SER A 35 1.56 -0.96 -23.51
CA SER A 35 0.51 0.01 -23.80
C SER A 35 0.92 0.95 -24.94
N SER A 36 0.00 1.81 -25.36
CA SER A 36 0.29 2.89 -26.32
C SER A 36 1.35 3.87 -25.79
N GLU A 37 1.36 4.13 -24.47
CA GLU A 37 2.32 5.01 -23.80
C GLU A 37 3.71 4.38 -23.65
N ASN A 38 3.78 3.05 -23.57
CA ASN A 38 5.03 2.31 -23.46
C ASN A 38 5.07 1.14 -24.47
N PRO A 39 5.25 1.43 -25.77
CA PRO A 39 5.18 0.40 -26.81
C PRO A 39 6.33 -0.60 -26.70
N TYR A 40 6.16 -1.77 -27.32
CA TYR A 40 7.18 -2.82 -27.29
C TYR A 40 8.52 -2.35 -27.85
N ARG A 41 9.56 -2.57 -27.05
CA ARG A 41 10.97 -2.52 -27.47
C ARG A 41 11.68 -3.75 -26.95
N CYS A 42 12.40 -4.44 -27.83
CA CYS A 42 13.15 -5.62 -27.44
C CYS A 42 14.26 -5.28 -26.46
N LYS A 43 14.22 -5.83 -25.24
CA LYS A 43 15.26 -5.64 -24.21
C LYS A 43 16.69 -6.05 -24.59
N LYS A 44 16.87 -6.80 -25.68
CA LYS A 44 18.18 -7.29 -26.15
C LYS A 44 18.78 -6.49 -27.29
N CYS A 45 17.97 -5.88 -28.15
CA CYS A 45 18.46 -5.24 -29.37
C CYS A 45 17.67 -4.01 -29.81
N ASP A 46 16.76 -3.53 -28.96
CA ASP A 46 15.89 -2.35 -29.15
C ASP A 46 14.97 -2.36 -30.38
N ASN A 47 14.88 -3.48 -31.09
CA ASN A 47 13.95 -3.63 -32.20
C ASN A 47 12.49 -3.51 -31.75
N VAL A 48 11.70 -2.76 -32.51
CA VAL A 48 10.28 -2.49 -32.26
C VAL A 48 9.34 -3.51 -32.91
N LYS A 49 9.84 -4.26 -33.91
CA LYS A 49 9.05 -5.27 -34.63
C LYS A 49 9.02 -6.60 -33.89
N TYR A 50 7.83 -7.11 -33.61
CA TYR A 50 7.63 -8.39 -32.94
C TYR A 50 6.64 -9.29 -33.69
N GLY A 51 6.76 -10.59 -33.47
CA GLY A 51 5.77 -11.60 -33.83
C GLY A 51 5.22 -12.31 -32.60
N LYS A 52 4.40 -13.34 -32.83
CA LYS A 52 3.84 -14.20 -31.78
C LYS A 52 4.95 -14.94 -31.04
N GLY A 53 4.98 -14.83 -29.71
CA GLY A 53 5.88 -15.61 -28.86
C GLY A 53 5.33 -16.97 -28.47
N LYS A 54 6.09 -17.70 -27.64
CA LYS A 54 5.80 -19.06 -27.18
C LYS A 54 4.62 -19.14 -26.21
N LYS A 55 4.51 -18.17 -25.28
CA LYS A 55 3.39 -18.10 -24.32
C LYS A 55 2.28 -17.20 -24.85
N PRO A 56 1.03 -17.37 -24.37
CA PRO A 56 -0.06 -16.44 -24.67
C PRO A 56 0.38 -14.99 -24.46
N TYR A 57 0.11 -14.16 -25.46
CA TYR A 57 0.44 -12.73 -25.47
C TYR A 57 1.93 -12.38 -25.30
N SER A 58 2.85 -13.34 -25.41
CA SER A 58 4.29 -13.06 -25.54
C SER A 58 4.59 -12.34 -26.86
N ARG A 59 5.61 -11.48 -26.82
CA ARG A 59 6.15 -10.80 -28.01
C ARG A 59 7.56 -11.32 -28.30
N ARG A 60 7.73 -11.95 -29.47
CA ARG A 60 9.03 -12.43 -29.94
C ARG A 60 9.66 -11.43 -30.90
N CYS A 61 10.87 -10.98 -30.60
CA CYS A 61 11.60 -10.06 -31.45
C CYS A 61 11.93 -10.70 -32.80
N THR A 62 11.60 -10.00 -33.88
CA THR A 62 11.87 -10.44 -35.27
C THR A 62 13.35 -10.41 -35.66
N LYS A 63 14.19 -9.65 -34.93
CA LYS A 63 15.63 -9.48 -35.22
C LYS A 63 16.51 -10.48 -34.47
N CYS A 64 16.34 -10.59 -33.14
CA CYS A 64 17.22 -11.40 -32.30
C CYS A 64 16.53 -12.64 -31.70
N ASN A 65 15.29 -12.94 -32.10
CA ASN A 65 14.52 -14.08 -31.60
C ASN A 65 14.25 -14.11 -30.08
N TYR A 66 14.56 -13.03 -29.35
CA TYR A 66 14.26 -12.91 -27.93
C TYR A 66 12.74 -12.92 -27.71
N ASP A 67 12.27 -13.85 -26.87
CA ASP A 67 10.87 -14.00 -26.51
C ASP A 67 10.64 -13.41 -25.12
N GLU A 68 9.76 -12.42 -25.05
CA GLU A 68 9.40 -11.78 -23.80
C GLU A 68 7.94 -12.07 -23.45
N SER A 69 7.70 -12.63 -22.26
CA SER A 69 6.35 -12.85 -21.75
C SER A 69 5.77 -11.60 -21.08
N PRO A 70 4.43 -11.50 -20.97
CA PRO A 70 3.80 -10.43 -20.20
C PRO A 70 4.28 -10.34 -18.75
N THR A 71 4.64 -11.48 -18.15
CA THR A 71 5.13 -11.57 -16.77
C THR A 71 6.60 -11.22 -16.59
N ALA A 72 7.41 -11.19 -17.64
CA ALA A 72 8.86 -11.01 -17.53
C ALA A 72 9.22 -9.62 -16.97
N GLY A 73 10.09 -9.56 -15.97
CA GLY A 73 10.45 -8.30 -15.30
C GLY A 73 9.33 -7.68 -14.46
N THR A 74 8.31 -8.45 -14.08
CA THR A 74 7.23 -8.02 -13.18
C THR A 74 7.26 -8.84 -11.88
N MET A 75 6.41 -8.51 -10.91
CA MET A 75 6.20 -9.34 -9.71
C MET A 75 5.76 -10.79 -10.03
N PHE A 76 5.17 -11.02 -11.21
CA PHE A 76 4.73 -12.32 -11.71
C PHE A 76 5.85 -13.08 -12.47
N ASP A 77 7.06 -12.54 -12.52
CA ASP A 77 8.16 -13.20 -13.21
C ASP A 77 8.55 -14.51 -12.52
N LYS A 78 8.85 -15.53 -13.33
CA LYS A 78 9.22 -16.90 -12.94
C LYS A 78 8.24 -17.55 -11.94
N LEU A 79 6.96 -17.17 -11.99
CA LEU A 79 5.91 -17.80 -11.17
C LEU A 79 5.84 -19.31 -11.45
N LYS A 80 5.63 -20.10 -10.39
CA LYS A 80 5.65 -21.58 -10.42
C LYS A 80 4.29 -22.21 -10.11
N PHE A 81 3.23 -21.42 -10.18
CA PHE A 81 1.84 -21.82 -10.00
C PHE A 81 0.98 -21.09 -11.05
N PRO A 82 -0.32 -21.37 -11.17
CA PRO A 82 -1.19 -20.66 -12.12
C PRO A 82 -1.20 -19.15 -11.88
N LEU A 83 -1.10 -18.37 -12.97
CA LEU A 83 -1.15 -16.91 -12.94
C LEU A 83 -2.51 -16.40 -12.43
N LEU A 84 -3.59 -17.11 -12.76
CA LEU A 84 -4.93 -16.83 -12.27
C LEU A 84 -4.98 -16.82 -10.73
N ILE A 85 -4.42 -17.85 -10.09
CA ILE A 85 -4.33 -17.90 -8.62
C ILE A 85 -3.53 -16.71 -8.08
N ALA A 86 -2.43 -16.35 -8.74
CA ALA A 86 -1.65 -15.17 -8.36
C ALA A 86 -2.47 -13.87 -8.42
N PHE A 87 -3.33 -13.71 -9.43
CA PHE A 87 -4.24 -12.58 -9.56
C PHE A 87 -5.26 -12.54 -8.41
N HIS A 88 -5.88 -13.67 -8.06
CA HIS A 88 -6.79 -13.72 -6.91
C HIS A 88 -6.08 -13.41 -5.58
N ILE A 89 -4.85 -13.89 -5.37
CA ILE A 89 -4.06 -13.54 -4.17
C ILE A 89 -3.79 -12.03 -4.13
N CYS A 90 -3.41 -11.41 -5.26
CA CYS A 90 -3.22 -9.95 -5.35
C CYS A 90 -4.51 -9.19 -5.00
N PHE A 91 -5.64 -9.64 -5.54
CA PHE A 91 -6.95 -9.05 -5.28
C PHE A 91 -7.32 -9.14 -3.80
N LYS A 92 -7.15 -10.30 -3.16
CA LYS A 92 -7.44 -10.50 -1.73
C LYS A 92 -6.56 -9.60 -0.86
N ILE A 93 -5.25 -9.56 -1.11
CA ILE A 93 -4.33 -8.69 -0.36
C ILE A 93 -4.68 -7.21 -0.51
N SER A 94 -5.13 -6.80 -1.71
CA SER A 94 -5.43 -5.39 -1.99
C SER A 94 -6.80 -4.94 -1.46
N THR A 95 -7.75 -5.86 -1.28
CA THR A 95 -9.15 -5.51 -0.93
C THR A 95 -9.55 -5.88 0.50
N LYS A 96 -8.87 -6.85 1.14
CA LYS A 96 -9.21 -7.29 2.49
C LYS A 96 -8.69 -6.31 3.53
N LYS A 97 -9.60 -5.50 4.09
CA LYS A 97 -9.33 -4.48 5.12
C LYS A 97 -8.56 -5.02 6.33
N LYS A 98 -8.89 -6.22 6.82
CA LYS A 98 -8.24 -6.86 7.97
C LYS A 98 -6.99 -7.67 7.59
N GLY A 99 -6.60 -7.66 6.32
CA GLY A 99 -5.51 -8.51 5.82
C GLY A 99 -5.93 -9.98 5.77
N MET A 100 -4.99 -10.81 5.33
CA MET A 100 -5.08 -12.27 5.41
C MET A 100 -3.69 -12.84 5.70
N SER A 101 -3.62 -13.86 6.55
CA SER A 101 -2.39 -14.56 6.85
C SER A 101 -1.94 -15.40 5.65
N SER A 102 -0.66 -15.79 5.63
CA SER A 102 -0.18 -16.72 4.59
C SER A 102 -0.79 -18.12 4.72
N LEU A 103 -1.31 -18.49 5.90
CA LEU A 103 -1.97 -19.78 6.14
C LEU A 103 -3.37 -19.76 5.52
N GLU A 104 -4.17 -18.73 5.81
CA GLU A 104 -5.51 -18.57 5.22
C GLU A 104 -5.45 -18.53 3.69
N LEU A 105 -4.51 -17.76 3.13
CA LEU A 105 -4.29 -17.72 1.68
C LEU A 105 -3.78 -19.06 1.12
N SER A 106 -3.08 -19.86 1.92
CA SER A 106 -2.61 -21.20 1.54
C SER A 106 -3.78 -22.17 1.41
N GLU A 107 -4.67 -22.15 2.40
CA GLU A 107 -5.87 -22.98 2.46
C GLU A 107 -6.87 -22.57 1.37
N GLU A 108 -7.15 -21.27 1.24
CA GLU A 108 -8.11 -20.75 0.26
C GLU A 108 -7.71 -21.08 -1.19
N PHE A 109 -6.41 -21.07 -1.51
CA PHE A 109 -5.92 -21.27 -2.88
C PHE A 109 -5.22 -22.62 -3.10
N GLY A 110 -5.23 -23.52 -2.12
CA GLY A 110 -4.63 -24.87 -2.24
C GLY A 110 -3.13 -24.86 -2.56
N LEU A 111 -2.39 -23.83 -2.12
CA LEU A 111 -0.95 -23.72 -2.34
C LEU A 111 -0.18 -24.16 -1.09
N ARG A 112 1.14 -24.35 -1.19
CA ARG A 112 1.99 -24.49 0.00
C ARG A 112 2.17 -23.13 0.67
N GLN A 113 2.07 -23.07 2.00
CA GLN A 113 2.16 -21.82 2.76
C GLN A 113 3.45 -21.03 2.43
N LYS A 114 4.59 -21.71 2.31
CA LYS A 114 5.86 -21.05 1.94
C LYS A 114 5.83 -20.40 0.55
N THR A 115 5.09 -20.96 -0.40
CA THR A 115 4.90 -20.38 -1.74
C THR A 115 4.07 -19.10 -1.66
N VAL A 116 2.96 -19.15 -0.94
CA VAL A 116 2.07 -18.01 -0.71
C VAL A 116 2.80 -16.91 0.05
N TRP A 117 3.54 -17.24 1.10
CA TRP A 117 4.32 -16.29 1.89
C TRP A 117 5.33 -15.54 1.01
N LYS A 118 6.14 -16.25 0.20
CA LYS A 118 7.08 -15.61 -0.73
C LYS A 118 6.37 -14.71 -1.74
N PHE A 119 5.22 -15.13 -2.25
CA PHE A 119 4.47 -14.33 -3.22
C PHE A 119 3.80 -13.11 -2.60
N LYS A 120 3.22 -13.24 -1.40
CA LYS A 120 2.70 -12.13 -0.59
C LYS A 120 3.77 -11.06 -0.36
N TRP A 121 5.00 -11.47 -0.03
CA TRP A 121 6.13 -10.55 0.08
C TRP A 121 6.45 -9.81 -1.22
N LYS A 122 6.37 -10.48 -2.39
CA LYS A 122 6.55 -9.82 -3.70
C LYS A 122 5.45 -8.78 -3.96
N ILE A 123 4.21 -9.11 -3.63
CA ILE A 123 3.06 -8.18 -3.76
C ILE A 123 3.29 -6.96 -2.88
N GLN A 124 3.61 -7.16 -1.60
CA GLN A 124 3.83 -6.07 -0.66
C GLN A 124 5.02 -5.18 -1.06
N GLN A 125 6.09 -5.76 -1.60
CA GLN A 125 7.19 -4.99 -2.18
C GLN A 125 6.74 -4.14 -3.37
N ALA A 126 5.92 -4.70 -4.27
CA ALA A 126 5.37 -3.97 -5.40
C ALA A 126 4.38 -2.86 -4.97
N MET A 127 3.69 -3.03 -3.84
CA MET A 127 2.80 -2.02 -3.23
C MET A 127 3.55 -0.94 -2.44
N THR A 128 4.89 -0.99 -2.36
CA THR A 128 5.68 0.01 -1.63
C THR A 128 5.41 1.42 -2.19
N SER A 129 5.13 2.37 -1.31
CA SER A 129 4.88 3.75 -1.73
C SER A 129 6.12 4.35 -2.41
N SER A 130 5.89 5.07 -3.51
CA SER A 130 6.92 5.87 -4.18
C SER A 130 7.41 7.05 -3.34
N ARG A 131 6.63 7.46 -2.32
CA ARG A 131 6.83 8.67 -1.49
C ARG A 131 6.89 9.98 -2.27
N LYS A 132 6.46 9.99 -3.54
CA LYS A 132 6.50 11.17 -4.41
C LYS A 132 5.27 12.07 -4.31
N SER A 133 4.19 11.56 -3.73
CA SER A 133 2.91 12.27 -3.63
C SER A 133 2.68 12.68 -2.18
N GLN A 134 3.06 13.91 -1.86
CA GLN A 134 2.79 14.49 -0.54
C GLN A 134 1.28 14.60 -0.28
N LEU A 135 0.93 14.59 1.00
CA LEU A 135 -0.42 14.85 1.48
C LEU A 135 -0.73 16.34 1.32
N VAL A 136 -1.91 16.63 0.79
CA VAL A 136 -2.40 17.99 0.50
C VAL A 136 -3.80 18.22 1.04
N GLY A 137 -4.22 19.49 1.13
CA GLY A 137 -5.54 19.84 1.66
C GLY A 137 -5.61 19.65 3.18
N LYS A 138 -6.69 19.04 3.67
CA LYS A 138 -6.92 18.81 5.09
C LYS A 138 -6.31 17.49 5.55
N ILE A 139 -5.43 17.55 6.54
CA ILE A 139 -4.66 16.41 7.04
C ILE A 139 -4.84 16.29 8.55
N GLN A 140 -5.11 15.09 9.03
CA GLN A 140 -5.07 14.76 10.45
C GLN A 140 -3.81 13.95 10.75
N VAL A 141 -3.09 14.30 11.81
CA VAL A 141 -1.85 13.63 12.25
C VAL A 141 -1.96 13.25 13.72
N ASP A 142 -1.57 12.02 14.04
CA ASP A 142 -1.50 11.51 15.41
C ASP A 142 -0.45 10.41 15.50
N GLU A 143 -0.16 9.97 16.71
CA GLU A 143 0.70 8.83 16.97
C GLU A 143 0.01 7.77 17.81
N PHE A 144 0.32 6.51 17.51
CA PHE A 144 -0.24 5.37 18.23
C PHE A 144 0.83 4.32 18.48
N LEU A 145 0.52 3.43 19.42
CA LEU A 145 1.41 2.33 19.80
C LEU A 145 0.93 1.02 19.18
N ILE A 146 1.89 0.22 18.72
CA ILE A 146 1.70 -1.14 18.24
C ILE A 146 2.51 -2.07 19.13
N GLY A 147 1.85 -3.07 19.70
CA GLY A 147 2.48 -4.07 20.55
C GLY A 147 1.54 -4.51 21.67
N GLU A 148 1.98 -5.53 22.40
CA GLU A 148 1.23 -6.11 23.51
C GLU A 148 1.30 -5.23 24.76
N TYR A 149 0.39 -5.48 25.70
CA TYR A 149 0.44 -4.88 27.01
C TYR A 149 1.75 -5.23 27.73
N GLU A 150 2.32 -4.26 28.43
CA GLU A 150 3.52 -4.46 29.26
C GLU A 150 3.18 -3.98 30.66
N GLU A 151 3.32 -4.85 31.64
CA GLU A 151 3.08 -4.52 33.04
C GLU A 151 4.05 -3.42 33.49
N GLY A 152 3.53 -2.41 34.21
CA GLY A 152 4.31 -1.27 34.69
C GLY A 152 4.71 -0.24 33.62
N LYS A 153 4.37 -0.43 32.34
CA LYS A 153 4.67 0.54 31.26
C LYS A 153 3.39 1.13 30.67
N VAL A 154 3.14 2.39 31.00
CA VAL A 154 1.96 3.14 30.55
C VAL A 154 2.31 4.01 29.35
N GLY A 155 1.49 3.96 28.31
CA GLY A 155 1.62 4.83 27.14
C GLY A 155 3.03 4.82 26.52
N ARG A 156 3.56 6.03 26.28
CA ARG A 156 4.82 6.32 25.54
C ARG A 156 6.10 6.09 26.39
N SER A 157 6.07 5.16 27.34
CA SER A 157 7.19 4.92 28.27
C SER A 157 8.46 4.50 27.53
N SER A 158 9.61 5.09 27.88
CA SER A 158 10.92 4.72 27.34
C SER A 158 11.26 3.27 27.65
N GLY A 159 11.87 2.54 26.71
CA GLY A 159 12.24 1.14 26.88
C GLY A 159 11.09 0.13 26.75
N SER A 160 9.90 0.54 26.30
CA SER A 160 8.83 -0.39 25.90
C SER A 160 9.20 -1.14 24.62
N LYS A 161 8.77 -2.39 24.50
CA LYS A 161 8.83 -3.18 23.26
C LYS A 161 7.80 -2.69 22.22
N LYS A 162 6.79 -1.93 22.64
CA LYS A 162 5.81 -1.31 21.75
C LYS A 162 6.52 -0.38 20.76
N LYS A 163 6.08 -0.43 19.51
CA LYS A 163 6.52 0.47 18.45
C LYS A 163 5.60 1.67 18.40
N LEU A 164 6.19 2.86 18.48
CA LEU A 164 5.47 4.10 18.27
C LEU A 164 5.42 4.38 16.76
N VAL A 165 4.23 4.73 16.26
CA VAL A 165 3.98 5.02 14.86
C VAL A 165 3.31 6.36 14.76
N ILE A 166 3.88 7.26 13.96
CA ILE A 166 3.19 8.47 13.52
C ILE A 166 2.40 8.14 12.26
N VAL A 167 1.19 8.68 12.15
CA VAL A 167 0.32 8.52 10.99
C VAL A 167 -0.27 9.87 10.58
N ALA A 168 -0.31 10.13 9.28
CA ALA A 168 -1.01 11.25 8.69
C ALA A 168 -2.03 10.76 7.67
N LEU A 169 -3.20 11.38 7.65
CA LEU A 169 -4.35 10.98 6.85
C LEU A 169 -4.98 12.20 6.18
N GLU A 170 -5.15 12.16 4.86
CA GLU A 170 -5.95 13.13 4.12
C GLU A 170 -7.44 12.94 4.40
N ILE A 171 -8.14 14.05 4.64
CA ILE A 171 -9.59 14.09 4.85
C ILE A 171 -10.24 14.69 3.61
N LEU A 172 -11.15 13.93 2.99
CA LEU A 172 -11.89 14.32 1.79
C LEU A 172 -13.34 14.66 2.18
N GLU A 173 -13.53 15.85 2.77
CA GLU A 173 -14.82 16.27 3.35
C GLU A 173 -15.96 16.28 2.32
N GLU A 174 -15.71 16.85 1.13
CA GLU A 174 -16.69 16.94 0.05
C GLU A 174 -17.14 15.58 -0.48
N LYS A 175 -16.30 14.54 -0.32
CA LYS A 175 -16.56 13.18 -0.83
C LYS A 175 -16.94 12.19 0.28
N GLY A 176 -17.04 12.65 1.53
CA GLY A 176 -17.43 11.83 2.68
C GLY A 176 -16.43 10.72 3.03
N GLY A 177 -15.12 10.94 2.85
CA GLY A 177 -14.13 9.87 3.02
C GLY A 177 -12.72 10.33 3.37
N VAL A 178 -11.78 9.41 3.19
CA VAL A 178 -10.35 9.63 3.46
C VAL A 178 -9.55 9.44 2.17
N GLY A 179 -8.47 10.17 2.05
CA GLY A 179 -7.55 10.11 0.92
C GLY A 179 -6.35 9.22 1.23
N ARG A 180 -5.17 9.70 0.85
CA ARG A 180 -3.89 9.04 1.11
C ARG A 180 -3.55 9.08 2.60
N ALA A 181 -2.83 8.06 3.04
CA ALA A 181 -2.25 7.98 4.36
C ALA A 181 -0.77 7.60 4.30
N TYR A 182 0.00 8.13 5.23
CA TYR A 182 1.37 7.70 5.49
C TYR A 182 1.54 7.34 6.95
N ALA A 183 2.28 6.28 7.22
CA ALA A 183 2.62 5.88 8.58
C ALA A 183 4.11 5.51 8.64
N GLN A 184 4.77 5.87 9.75
CA GLN A 184 6.18 5.60 9.95
C GLN A 184 6.46 5.26 11.42
N VAL A 185 7.28 4.23 11.63
CA VAL A 185 7.79 3.91 12.97
C VAL A 185 8.77 5.00 13.39
N ILE A 186 8.57 5.54 14.60
CA ILE A 186 9.43 6.56 15.22
C ILE A 186 9.89 6.07 16.59
N GLU A 187 11.03 6.58 17.05
CA GLU A 187 11.57 6.15 18.36
C GLU A 187 10.90 6.88 19.52
N ARG A 188 10.54 8.15 19.33
CA ARG A 188 10.01 9.03 20.38
C ARG A 188 8.97 9.99 19.84
N ALA A 189 7.94 10.29 20.65
CA ALA A 189 6.92 11.30 20.33
C ALA A 189 7.48 12.72 20.54
N SER A 190 8.41 13.14 19.70
CA SER A 190 9.13 14.41 19.82
C SER A 190 9.20 15.14 18.50
N SER A 191 9.32 16.48 18.54
CA SER A 191 9.44 17.30 17.34
C SER A 191 10.61 16.86 16.43
N LYS A 192 11.73 16.39 17.01
CA LYS A 192 12.88 15.88 16.25
C LYS A 192 12.51 14.68 15.37
N GLU A 193 11.67 13.79 15.87
CA GLU A 193 11.21 12.59 15.15
C GLU A 193 10.04 12.89 14.20
N PHE A 194 9.18 13.84 14.56
CA PHE A 194 8.05 14.24 13.72
C PHE A 194 8.49 15.02 12.48
N ARG A 195 9.52 15.87 12.61
CA ARG A 195 9.95 16.77 11.53
C ARG A 195 10.30 16.04 10.22
N PRO A 196 11.14 14.98 10.19
CA PRO A 196 11.44 14.26 8.95
C PRO A 196 10.18 13.66 8.28
N PHE A 197 9.24 13.16 9.09
CA PHE A 197 7.98 12.64 8.58
C PHE A 197 7.13 13.72 7.91
N PHE A 198 6.98 14.88 8.57
CA PHE A 198 6.27 16.03 8.01
C PHE A 198 6.92 16.53 6.72
N GLU A 199 8.24 16.72 6.71
CA GLU A 199 8.97 17.21 5.53
C GLU A 199 8.87 16.24 4.34
N THR A 200 8.86 14.93 4.61
CA THR A 200 8.76 13.92 3.56
C THR A 200 7.34 13.84 3.00
N TYR A 201 6.32 13.79 3.86
CA TYR A 201 4.98 13.36 3.47
C TYR A 201 3.93 14.45 3.43
N ILE A 202 4.16 15.64 4.00
CA ILE A 202 3.12 16.67 4.15
C ILE A 202 3.54 17.95 3.44
N SER A 203 2.69 18.43 2.53
CA SER A 203 2.88 19.72 1.87
C SER A 203 2.90 20.87 2.89
N LYS A 204 3.72 21.89 2.62
CA LYS A 204 3.83 23.09 3.47
C LYS A 204 2.54 23.90 3.54
N ASP A 205 1.71 23.82 2.51
CA ASP A 205 0.47 24.58 2.40
C ASP A 205 -0.74 23.84 2.98
N ALA A 206 -0.57 22.59 3.40
CA ALA A 206 -1.67 21.79 3.91
C ALA A 206 -2.24 22.32 5.24
N GLN A 207 -3.54 22.14 5.43
CA GLN A 207 -4.23 22.41 6.69
C GLN A 207 -4.07 21.20 7.61
N ILE A 208 -3.28 21.35 8.67
CA ILE A 208 -2.87 20.22 9.52
C ILE A 208 -3.57 20.31 10.86
N ILE A 209 -4.19 19.22 11.27
CA ILE A 209 -4.82 19.06 12.57
C ILE A 209 -4.08 17.96 13.31
N THR A 210 -3.60 18.25 14.52
CA THR A 210 -2.98 17.26 15.41
C THR A 210 -3.67 17.21 16.77
N ASP A 211 -3.29 16.25 17.61
CA ASP A 211 -3.64 16.31 19.02
C ASP A 211 -2.92 17.47 19.74
N VAL A 212 -3.26 17.69 21.01
CA VAL A 212 -2.64 18.74 21.86
C VAL A 212 -1.27 18.36 22.43
N TRP A 213 -0.59 17.35 21.87
CA TRP A 213 0.72 16.93 22.35
C TRP A 213 1.79 18.02 22.13
N LYS A 214 2.59 18.28 23.18
CA LYS A 214 3.63 19.32 23.15
C LYS A 214 4.70 19.08 22.09
N GLY A 215 4.87 17.83 21.63
CA GLY A 215 5.82 17.48 20.57
C GLY A 215 5.52 18.15 19.23
N TYR A 216 4.28 18.55 18.97
CA TYR A 216 3.89 19.26 17.74
C TYR A 216 4.14 20.77 17.80
N LEU A 217 4.26 21.37 18.99
CA LEU A 217 4.39 22.83 19.14
C LEU A 217 5.53 23.45 18.31
N PRO A 218 6.74 22.87 18.23
CA PRO A 218 7.80 23.47 17.43
C PRO A 218 7.53 23.42 15.92
N LEU A 219 6.66 22.52 15.44
CA LEU A 219 6.31 22.40 14.03
C LEU A 219 5.42 23.55 13.54
N LYS A 220 4.71 24.25 14.43
CA LYS A 220 3.93 25.46 14.08
C LYS A 220 4.79 26.56 13.44
N LYS A 221 6.09 26.59 13.72
CA LYS A 221 7.04 27.52 13.07
C LYS A 221 7.31 27.16 11.60
N LEU A 222 7.14 25.89 11.24
CA LEU A 222 7.44 25.33 9.91
C LEU A 222 6.18 25.08 9.07
N TYR A 223 5.03 24.97 9.72
CA TYR A 223 3.72 24.72 9.13
C TYR A 223 2.73 25.70 9.76
N GLN A 224 2.50 26.81 9.06
CA GLN A 224 1.71 27.93 9.58
C GLN A 224 0.23 27.54 9.80
N ASN A 225 -0.27 26.62 8.98
CA ASN A 225 -1.65 26.12 9.03
C ASN A 225 -1.80 24.90 9.96
N LEU A 226 -0.94 24.74 10.96
CA LEU A 226 -1.01 23.66 11.95
C LEU A 226 -1.82 24.08 13.18
N GLU A 227 -2.93 23.37 13.39
CA GLU A 227 -3.82 23.53 14.52
C GLU A 227 -3.80 22.28 15.43
N GLN A 228 -4.04 22.49 16.73
CA GLN A 228 -4.12 21.40 17.70
C GLN A 228 -5.52 21.37 18.29
N ILE A 229 -6.15 20.20 18.25
CA ILE A 229 -7.46 19.96 18.85
C ILE A 229 -7.36 18.83 19.88
N PRO A 230 -8.12 18.87 20.98
CA PRO A 230 -8.19 17.73 21.89
C PRO A 230 -8.69 16.48 21.16
N SER A 231 -8.03 15.34 21.40
CA SER A 231 -8.45 14.06 20.82
C SER A 231 -9.89 13.66 21.24
N ASP A 232 -10.32 14.08 22.46
CA ASP A 232 -11.62 13.75 23.06
C ASP A 232 -11.98 12.26 22.90
N LYS A 233 -11.08 11.38 23.36
CA LYS A 233 -11.22 9.91 23.23
C LYS A 233 -11.46 9.46 21.77
N GLY A 234 -10.85 10.14 20.81
CA GLY A 234 -10.99 9.89 19.37
C GLY A 234 -12.11 10.66 18.68
N LYS A 235 -12.98 11.39 19.42
CA LYS A 235 -14.08 12.17 18.83
C LYS A 235 -13.61 13.41 18.07
N GLY A 236 -12.44 13.96 18.41
CA GLY A 236 -11.86 15.10 17.69
C GLY A 236 -11.37 14.75 16.29
N MET A 237 -10.95 13.49 16.07
CA MET A 237 -10.40 13.01 14.80
C MET A 237 -10.94 11.60 14.47
N PRO A 238 -12.25 11.43 14.22
CA PRO A 238 -12.88 10.11 14.13
C PRO A 238 -12.36 9.29 12.95
N GLN A 239 -12.13 9.92 11.79
CA GLN A 239 -11.60 9.24 10.61
C GLN A 239 -10.19 8.70 10.83
N LEU A 240 -9.32 9.51 11.44
CA LEU A 240 -7.97 9.07 11.82
C LEU A 240 -8.01 7.93 12.82
N HIS A 241 -8.88 8.02 13.83
CA HIS A 241 -9.02 6.97 14.83
C HIS A 241 -9.48 5.63 14.21
N ILE A 242 -10.50 5.67 13.34
CA ILE A 242 -10.95 4.49 12.59
C ILE A 242 -9.81 3.92 11.73
N HIS A 243 -9.01 4.78 11.09
CA HIS A 243 -7.88 4.35 10.28
C HIS A 243 -6.80 3.66 11.13
N ILE A 244 -6.46 4.22 12.29
CA ILE A 244 -5.52 3.60 13.26
C ILE A 244 -6.03 2.22 13.70
N MET A 245 -7.31 2.11 14.06
CA MET A 245 -7.91 0.82 14.44
C MET A 245 -7.85 -0.20 13.30
N ASN A 246 -8.07 0.24 12.05
CA ASN A 246 -7.95 -0.61 10.87
C ASN A 246 -6.51 -1.10 10.66
N ILE A 247 -5.49 -0.24 10.81
CA ILE A 247 -4.08 -0.63 10.74
C ILE A 247 -3.75 -1.68 11.81
N GLN A 248 -4.17 -1.43 13.05
CA GLN A 248 -3.96 -2.38 14.15
C GLN A 248 -4.68 -3.71 13.93
N GLY A 249 -5.89 -3.68 13.35
CA GLY A 249 -6.64 -4.88 12.98
C GLY A 249 -5.97 -5.65 11.85
N TRP A 250 -5.49 -4.94 10.82
CA TRP A 250 -4.75 -5.51 9.70
C TRP A 250 -3.48 -6.22 10.15
N LEU A 251 -2.68 -5.60 11.01
CA LEU A 251 -1.45 -6.19 11.56
C LEU A 251 -1.71 -7.48 12.32
N ARG A 252 -2.80 -7.52 13.10
CA ARG A 252 -3.23 -8.72 13.82
C ARG A 252 -3.68 -9.83 12.87
N GLY A 253 -4.39 -9.49 11.80
CA GLY A 253 -4.91 -10.45 10.82
C GLY A 253 -3.91 -10.98 9.79
N ILE A 254 -2.65 -10.53 9.79
CA ILE A 254 -1.62 -11.05 8.88
C ILE A 254 -0.65 -12.04 9.54
N HIS A 255 -0.69 -12.15 10.86
CA HIS A 255 0.19 -12.98 11.69
C HIS A 255 -0.61 -13.70 12.78
N HIS A 256 -1.50 -14.58 12.36
CA HIS A 256 -2.19 -15.52 13.24
C HIS A 256 -1.99 -16.96 12.76
N HIS A 257 -1.98 -17.86 13.73
CA HIS A 257 -2.13 -19.29 13.52
C HIS A 257 -3.61 -19.60 13.74
N CYS A 258 -4.26 -20.22 12.76
CA CYS A 258 -5.53 -20.89 12.99
C CYS A 258 -5.25 -22.23 13.67
#